data_AF-A0A7X6HU81-F1
#
_entry.id   AF-A0A7X6HU81-F1
#
_cell.length_a   1.000
_cell.length_b   1.000
_cell.length_c   1.000
_cell.angle_alpha   90.00
_cell.angle_beta   90.00
_cell.angle_gamma   90.00
#
_symmetry.space_group_name_H-M   'P 1'
#
loop_
_entity.id
_entity.type
_entity.pdbx_description
1 polymer ?
#
loop_
_entity_poly.entity_id
_entity_poly.type
_entity_poly.pdbx_seq_one_letter_code
_entity_poly.pdbx_strand_id
1 'polypeptide(L)' 'MLQSLPKLLTIDEFIANFGDSDRSELIDGELIEMEPTGPHEQVSALGSGVI' A
#
# COMPACT_ATOMS: atom_id res chain seq x y z
N MET A 1 16.52 0.35 -19.86
CA MET A 1 15.79 -0.38 -18.81
C MET A 1 14.53 -0.95 -19.44
N LEU A 2 14.29 -2.26 -19.33
CA LEU A 2 13.01 -2.86 -19.72
C LEU A 2 12.02 -2.45 -18.63
N GLN A 3 11.20 -1.44 -18.90
CA GLN A 3 10.06 -1.17 -18.05
C GLN A 3 8.99 -2.19 -18.43
N SER A 4 8.76 -3.16 -17.56
CA SER A 4 7.62 -4.07 -17.67
C SER A 4 6.37 -3.22 -17.87
N LEU A 5 5.55 -3.55 -18.88
CA LEU A 5 4.25 -2.90 -19.09
C LEU A 5 3.50 -2.93 -17.74
N PRO A 6 3.05 -1.79 -17.21
CA PRO A 6 2.28 -1.77 -15.98
C PRO A 6 1.03 -2.59 -16.25
N LYS A 7 0.98 -3.78 -15.66
CA LYS A 7 -0.20 -4.61 -15.71
C LYS A 7 -1.19 -3.95 -14.77
N LEU A 8 -2.20 -3.32 -15.35
CA LEU A 8 -3.32 -2.79 -14.58
C LEU A 8 -3.97 -3.97 -13.85
N LEU A 9 -3.84 -3.98 -12.53
CA LEU A 9 -4.42 -4.98 -11.65
C LEU A 9 -5.88 -4.60 -11.41
N THR A 10 -6.77 -5.58 -11.54
CA THR A 10 -8.16 -5.39 -11.12
C THR A 10 -8.28 -5.47 -9.60
N ILE A 11 -9.34 -4.87 -9.05
CA ILE A 11 -9.63 -4.93 -7.61
C ILE A 11 -9.74 -6.39 -7.14
N ASP A 12 -10.37 -7.25 -7.93
CA ASP A 12 -10.54 -8.67 -7.58
C ASP A 12 -9.19 -9.41 -7.53
N GLU A 13 -8.30 -9.18 -8.50
CA GLU A 13 -6.94 -9.73 -8.49
C GLU A 13 -6.12 -9.17 -7.32
N PHE A 14 -6.32 -7.91 -6.96
CA PHE A 14 -5.64 -7.29 -5.83
C PHE A 14 -6.07 -7.93 -4.51
N ILE A 15 -7.37 -8.04 -4.25
CA ILE A 15 -7.90 -8.62 -3.02
C ILE A 15 -7.47 -10.09 -2.89
N ALA A 16 -7.53 -10.86 -3.97
CA ALA A 16 -7.19 -12.29 -3.95
C ALA A 16 -5.72 -12.57 -3.61
N ASN A 17 -4.80 -11.67 -3.97
CA ASN A 17 -3.35 -11.88 -3.82
C ASN A 17 -2.69 -11.01 -2.74
N PHE A 18 -3.28 -9.85 -2.44
CA PHE A 18 -2.71 -8.80 -1.59
C PHE A 18 -3.69 -8.27 -0.52
N GLY A 19 -4.91 -8.81 -0.44
CA GLY A 19 -5.93 -8.33 0.51
C GLY A 19 -5.52 -8.41 1.99
N ASP A 20 -4.61 -9.32 2.33
CA ASP A 20 -4.05 -9.47 3.68
C ASP A 20 -2.68 -8.78 3.87
N SER A 21 -2.18 -8.08 2.85
CA SER A 21 -0.87 -7.41 2.88
C SER A 21 -1.03 -5.94 3.26
N ASP A 22 -0.66 -5.58 4.48
CA ASP A 22 -0.62 -4.19 4.95
C ASP A 22 0.44 -3.32 4.22
N ARG A 23 1.20 -3.93 3.30
CA ARG A 23 2.32 -3.30 2.58
C ARG A 23 2.06 -3.15 1.09
N SER A 24 0.83 -3.35 0.64
CA SER A 24 0.47 -3.35 -0.77
C SER A 24 -0.75 -2.47 -0.96
N GLU A 25 -0.67 -1.49 -1.85
CA GLU A 25 -1.79 -0.61 -2.18
C GLU A 25 -2.11 -0.70 -3.67
N LEU A 26 -3.39 -0.59 -4.03
CA LEU A 26 -3.84 -0.47 -5.41
C LEU A 26 -4.25 0.98 -5.69
N ILE A 27 -3.49 1.70 -6.51
CA ILE A 27 -3.73 3.11 -6.86
C ILE A 27 -3.89 3.22 -8.36
N ASP A 28 -5.04 3.69 -8.84
CA ASP A 28 -5.36 3.83 -10.28
C ASP A 28 -5.14 2.54 -11.12
N GLY A 29 -5.26 1.37 -10.48
CA GLY A 29 -5.01 0.06 -11.11
C GLY A 29 -3.55 -0.37 -11.09
N GLU A 30 -2.65 0.40 -10.49
CA GLU A 30 -1.25 0.03 -10.28
C GLU A 30 -1.04 -0.51 -8.86
N LEU A 31 -0.33 -1.64 -8.76
CA LEU A 31 0.10 -2.18 -7.48
C LEU A 31 1.33 -1.42 -7.02
N ILE A 32 1.20 -0.74 -5.88
CA ILE A 32 2.27 -0.01 -5.23
C ILE A 32 2.69 -0.81 -3.99
N GLU A 33 3.93 -1.29 -4.00
CA GLU A 33 4.54 -1.92 -2.84
C GLU A 33 5.06 -0.82 -1.90
N MET A 34 4.53 -0.80 -0.68
CA MET A 34 4.99 0.09 0.37
C MET A 34 6.17 -0.53 1.10
N GLU A 35 7.34 0.07 0.93
CA GLU A 35 8.47 -0.20 1.82
C GLU A 35 8.25 0.51 3.16
N PRO A 36 8.52 -0.16 4.30
CA PRO A 36 8.48 0.51 5.59
C PRO A 36 9.53 1.62 5.61
N THR A 37 9.09 2.87 5.50
CA THR A 37 9.96 4.05 5.44
C THR A 37 10.63 4.40 6.80
N GLY A 38 10.62 3.47 7.76
CA GLY A 38 11.12 3.67 9.12
C GLY A 38 10.09 4.37 10.02
N PRO A 39 10.52 5.15 11.04
CA PRO A 39 9.69 5.62 12.17
C PRO A 39 8.50 6.56 11.83
N HIS A 40 8.10 6.69 10.56
CA HIS A 40 6.89 7.40 10.14
C HIS A 40 5.61 6.85 10.78
N GLU A 41 5.65 5.60 11.30
CA GLU A 41 4.58 5.00 12.12
C GLU A 41 4.43 5.63 13.52
N GLN A 42 5.39 6.44 13.99
CA GLN A 42 5.32 7.07 15.33
C GLN A 42 4.33 8.24 15.42
N VAL A 43 3.63 8.60 14.33
CA VAL A 43 2.69 9.74 14.31
C VAL A 43 1.24 9.33 14.60
N SER A 44 0.90 8.04 14.68
CA SER A 44 -0.45 7.62 15.12
C SER A 44 -0.65 7.67 16.64
N ALA A 45 0.42 7.74 17.43
CA ALA A 45 0.33 7.74 18.89
C ALA A 45 0.00 9.12 19.52
N LEU A 46 0.10 10.21 18.75
CA LEU A 46 0.03 11.58 19.30
C LEU A 46 -1.32 12.28 19.08
N GLY A 47 -2.27 11.66 18.38
CA GLY A 47 -3.57 12.25 18.05
C GLY A 47 -4.74 11.89 18.97
N SER A 48 -4.60 10.90 19.86
CA SER A 48 -5.64 10.48 20.80
C SER A 48 -5.46 11.17 22.16
N GLY A 49 -5.47 12.50 22.16
CA GLY A 49 -5.21 13.32 23.34
C GLY A 49 -6.03 14.61 23.32
N VAL A 50 -7.33 14.50 23.05
CA VAL A 50 -8.30 15.57 23.32
C VAL A 50 -9.16 15.12 24.51
N ILE A 51 -8.76 15.53 25.71
CA ILE A 51 -9.64 15.84 26.84
C ILE A 51 -8.94 16.87 27.74
#